data_AF-A0A821MX45-F1
#
_entry.id   AF-A0A821MX45-F1
#
_cell.length_a   1.000
_cell.length_b   1.000
_cell.length_c   1.000
_cell.angle_alpha   90.00
_cell.angle_beta   90.00
_cell.angle_gamma   90.00
#
_symmetry.space_group_name_H-M   'P 1'
#
loop_
_entity.id
_entity.type
_entity.pdbx_description
1 polymer ?
#
loop_
_entity_poly.entity_id
_entity_poly.type
_entity_poly.pdbx_seq_one_letter_code
_entity_poly.pdbx_strand_id
1 'polypeptide(L)'
;KDVSLIELYPGETVHYIDIISRDVYLPLLCCNLIVSDVEKDRFLDLFHRLLNQTAATHTIQAESVVLPLPAFNILAHISQQEPERQQSILSILENTLTNWSKQIKQLLQEELKPLFYGREQNSIKDQVQLWTSRINKLNNLIVQLDSPFVQDVLKNLARNRSPYLSSFMDIKLEISRSVTHAERNLSFVSTLSPWIFQINNSNNLNEILLHLPSLMHTLFLIWQHSHYYHQKDKFSQLLEVVSSEIVLRSKQIIANSISSKSTNTSMSLKDALSICAMFRGTYLDYKEKADGLNSKYMIPEKKIDPSRMVIWHVNPYGENDPNKDISSSNDPYAVLRKSSPWPPRNAKCFQSLNALIE
;
A
#
# COMPACT_ATOMS: atom_id res chain seq x y z
N LYS A 1 5.31 23.70 -47.12
CA LYS A 1 4.74 24.60 -46.09
C LYS A 1 3.56 23.85 -45.54
N ASP A 2 3.70 23.28 -44.36
CA ASP A 2 2.63 22.89 -43.43
C ASP A 2 3.35 22.28 -42.23
N VAL A 3 4.05 23.15 -41.49
CA VAL A 3 4.54 22.83 -40.16
C VAL A 3 3.36 23.13 -39.25
N SER A 4 2.58 22.11 -38.91
CA SER A 4 1.59 22.19 -37.85
C SER A 4 2.33 22.40 -36.54
N LEU A 5 2.48 23.67 -36.15
CA LEU A 5 2.88 24.06 -34.80
C LEU A 5 1.81 23.53 -33.86
N ILE A 6 2.13 22.45 -33.15
CA ILE A 6 1.31 21.93 -32.06
C ILE A 6 1.40 22.97 -30.94
N GLU A 7 0.31 23.73 -30.74
CA GLU A 7 0.19 24.66 -29.62
C GLU A 7 0.35 23.88 -28.31
N LEU A 8 1.43 24.16 -27.59
CA LEU A 8 1.80 23.49 -26.35
C LEU A 8 0.90 23.99 -25.21
N TYR A 9 -0.10 23.20 -24.83
CA TYR A 9 -0.81 23.41 -23.57
C TYR A 9 0.11 23.01 -22.39
N PRO A 10 0.25 23.86 -21.36
CA PRO A 10 1.26 23.70 -20.30
C PRO A 10 1.04 22.53 -19.33
N GLY A 11 0.03 21.68 -19.53
CA GLY A 11 -0.29 20.54 -18.65
C GLY A 11 0.17 19.16 -19.14
N GLU A 12 0.39 18.98 -20.45
CA GLU A 12 0.57 17.65 -21.08
C GLU A 12 1.91 17.48 -21.79
N THR A 13 2.86 18.40 -21.57
CA THR A 13 4.16 18.43 -22.28
C THR A 13 4.95 17.12 -22.20
N VAL A 14 4.88 16.43 -21.05
CA VAL A 14 5.56 15.13 -20.85
C VAL A 14 4.90 14.03 -21.69
N HIS A 15 3.57 14.01 -21.77
CA HIS A 15 2.81 13.05 -22.58
C HIS A 15 3.11 13.24 -24.08
N TYR A 16 3.19 14.49 -24.54
CA TYR A 16 3.56 14.79 -25.93
C TYR A 16 5.01 14.40 -26.25
N ILE A 17 5.96 14.64 -25.33
CA ILE A 17 7.34 14.19 -25.51
C ILE A 17 7.40 12.66 -25.62
N ASP A 18 6.63 11.93 -24.80
CA ASP A 18 6.54 10.46 -24.87
C ASP A 18 6.00 9.98 -26.22
N ILE A 19 4.88 10.55 -26.69
CA ILE A 19 4.28 10.20 -27.99
C ILE A 19 5.25 10.49 -29.15
N ILE A 20 5.83 11.69 -29.18
CA ILE A 20 6.71 12.11 -30.28
C ILE A 20 7.98 11.26 -30.30
N SER A 21 8.58 11.01 -29.13
CA SER A 21 9.77 10.16 -29.04
C SER A 21 9.48 8.71 -29.43
N ARG A 22 8.34 8.14 -29.02
CA ARG A 22 7.98 6.75 -29.32
C ARG A 22 7.48 6.52 -30.73
N ASP A 23 6.58 7.36 -31.22
CA ASP A 23 5.81 7.09 -32.45
C ASP A 23 6.44 7.72 -33.70
N VAL A 24 7.30 8.73 -33.54
CA VAL A 24 7.98 9.40 -34.66
C VAL A 24 9.47 9.09 -34.68
N TYR A 25 10.18 9.38 -33.59
CA TYR A 25 11.64 9.31 -33.60
C TYR A 25 12.19 7.88 -33.50
N LEU A 26 11.58 7.00 -32.71
CA LEU A 26 12.05 5.62 -32.58
C LEU A 26 11.99 4.83 -33.90
N PRO A 27 10.88 4.84 -34.68
CA PRO A 27 10.85 4.20 -35.99
C PRO A 27 11.89 4.79 -36.96
N LEU A 28 12.06 6.12 -36.96
CA LEU A 28 13.04 6.78 -37.82
C LEU A 28 14.47 6.38 -37.49
N LEU A 29 14.80 6.23 -36.20
CA LEU A 29 16.11 5.77 -35.75
C LEU A 29 16.38 4.32 -36.15
N CYS A 30 15.33 3.49 -36.13
CA CYS A 30 15.44 2.08 -36.52
C CYS A 30 15.60 1.91 -38.04
N CYS A 31 14.98 2.78 -38.85
CA CYS A 31 14.97 2.64 -40.30
C CYS A 31 16.08 3.41 -41.04
N ASN A 32 16.58 4.54 -40.52
CA ASN A 32 17.34 5.50 -41.35
C ASN A 32 18.76 5.87 -40.87
N LEU A 33 19.32 5.25 -39.84
CA LEU A 33 20.69 5.61 -39.42
C LEU A 33 21.75 4.96 -40.33
N ILE A 34 22.48 5.79 -41.08
CA ILE A 34 23.67 5.41 -41.89
C ILE A 34 24.94 5.34 -41.02
N VAL A 35 24.77 5.21 -39.71
CA VAL A 35 25.87 5.25 -38.72
C VAL A 35 26.44 3.83 -38.50
N SER A 36 27.69 3.71 -38.06
CA SER A 36 28.30 2.42 -37.70
C SER A 36 27.43 1.66 -36.67
N ASP A 37 27.36 0.34 -36.77
CA ASP A 37 26.43 -0.47 -35.93
C ASP A 37 26.67 -0.30 -34.42
N VAL A 38 27.90 -0.05 -33.99
CA VAL A 38 28.27 0.14 -32.58
C VAL A 38 27.72 1.46 -32.01
N GLU A 39 27.64 2.51 -32.81
CA GLU A 39 27.13 3.81 -32.38
C GLU A 39 25.59 3.85 -32.40
N LYS A 40 24.96 3.09 -33.30
CA LYS A 40 23.51 2.87 -33.31
C LYS A 40 23.04 2.21 -32.02
N ASP A 41 23.69 1.14 -31.59
CA ASP A 41 23.30 0.42 -30.38
C ASP A 41 23.39 1.31 -29.13
N ARG A 42 24.47 2.09 -29.00
CA ARG A 42 24.61 3.07 -27.90
C ARG A 42 23.56 4.16 -27.93
N PHE A 43 23.22 4.66 -29.12
CA PHE A 43 22.21 5.69 -29.28
C PHE A 43 20.81 5.15 -28.97
N LEU A 44 20.50 3.93 -29.42
CA LEU A 44 19.26 3.24 -29.13
C LEU A 44 19.09 2.99 -27.61
N ASP A 45 20.17 2.59 -26.92
CA ASP A 45 20.19 2.45 -25.47
C ASP A 45 19.92 3.76 -24.74
N LEU A 46 20.54 4.86 -25.19
CA LEU A 46 20.30 6.20 -24.65
C LEU A 46 18.85 6.66 -24.89
N PHE A 47 18.31 6.36 -26.06
CA PHE A 47 16.95 6.72 -26.43
C PHE A 47 15.90 5.93 -25.63
N HIS A 48 16.11 4.62 -25.46
CA HIS A 48 15.29 3.80 -24.56
C HIS A 48 15.39 4.25 -23.11
N ARG A 49 16.57 4.71 -22.65
CA ARG A 49 16.72 5.30 -21.32
C ARG A 49 15.92 6.59 -21.17
N LEU A 50 15.92 7.45 -22.19
CA LEU A 50 15.14 8.68 -22.19
C LEU A 50 13.64 8.39 -22.16
N LEU A 51 13.16 7.44 -22.97
CA LEU A 51 11.76 6.96 -22.95
C LEU A 51 11.36 6.41 -21.57
N ASN A 52 12.24 5.65 -20.93
CA ASN A 52 11.99 5.14 -19.58
C ASN A 52 11.92 6.28 -18.55
N GLN A 53 12.69 7.36 -18.73
CA GLN A 53 12.67 8.54 -17.87
C GLN A 53 11.42 9.39 -18.10
N THR A 54 10.97 9.59 -19.34
CA THR A 54 9.75 10.35 -19.66
C THR A 54 8.49 9.64 -19.18
N ALA A 55 8.43 8.32 -19.32
CA ALA A 55 7.34 7.54 -18.76
C ALA A 55 7.33 7.62 -17.22
N ALA A 56 8.51 7.53 -16.58
CA ALA A 56 8.61 7.66 -15.13
C ALA A 56 8.14 9.05 -14.64
N THR A 57 8.50 10.14 -15.33
CA THR A 57 7.99 11.49 -14.97
C THR A 57 6.49 11.63 -15.23
N HIS A 58 5.97 11.02 -16.29
CA HIS A 58 4.53 10.95 -16.53
C HIS A 58 3.79 10.21 -15.41
N THR A 59 4.35 9.10 -14.90
CA THR A 59 3.73 8.35 -13.78
C THR A 59 3.62 9.18 -12.50
N ILE A 60 4.61 10.05 -12.25
CA ILE A 60 4.64 10.94 -11.09
C ILE A 60 3.59 12.05 -11.25
N GLN A 61 3.41 12.57 -12.47
CA GLN A 61 2.51 13.69 -12.74
C GLN A 61 1.03 13.28 -12.86
N ALA A 62 0.73 12.10 -13.39
CA ALA A 62 -0.64 11.65 -13.66
C ALA A 62 -1.29 10.86 -12.51
N GLU A 63 -0.59 10.67 -11.37
CA GLU A 63 -0.95 9.75 -10.27
C GLU A 63 -1.24 8.29 -10.71
N SER A 64 -1.02 7.98 -11.98
CA SER A 64 -1.28 6.70 -12.63
C SER A 64 0.03 6.07 -13.05
N VAL A 65 0.26 4.84 -12.61
CA VAL A 65 1.46 4.10 -12.98
C VAL A 65 1.30 3.65 -14.43
N VAL A 66 2.10 4.21 -15.33
CA VAL A 66 2.24 3.75 -16.71
C VAL A 66 3.63 3.15 -16.87
N LEU A 67 3.69 1.83 -17.08
CA LEU A 67 4.96 1.18 -17.41
C LEU A 67 5.46 1.71 -18.77
N PRO A 68 6.72 2.18 -18.88
CA PRO A 68 7.29 2.53 -20.17
C PRO A 68 7.29 1.30 -21.07
N LEU A 69 6.49 1.33 -22.13
CA LEU A 69 6.50 0.28 -23.13
C LEU A 69 7.64 0.59 -24.11
N PRO A 70 8.73 -0.21 -24.17
CA PRO A 70 9.71 -0.06 -25.24
C PRO A 70 8.99 -0.30 -26.59
N ALA A 71 9.51 0.17 -27.71
CA ALA A 71 8.85 -0.12 -28.99
C ALA A 71 9.17 -1.54 -29.49
N PHE A 72 8.63 -2.56 -28.82
CA PHE A 72 8.86 -3.98 -29.14
C PHE A 72 8.41 -4.35 -30.55
N ASN A 73 7.36 -3.74 -31.10
CA ASN A 73 6.92 -4.05 -32.47
C ASN A 73 8.06 -3.79 -33.46
N ILE A 74 8.81 -2.71 -33.25
CA ILE A 74 9.93 -2.32 -34.11
C ILE A 74 11.14 -3.23 -33.83
N LEU A 75 11.43 -3.52 -32.56
CA LEU A 75 12.52 -4.45 -32.18
C LEU A 75 12.27 -5.90 -32.66
N ALA A 76 11.03 -6.38 -32.64
CA ALA A 76 10.65 -7.70 -33.11
C ALA A 76 10.78 -7.82 -34.63
N HIS A 77 10.38 -6.79 -35.39
CA HIS A 77 10.58 -6.73 -36.84
C HIS A 77 12.07 -6.70 -37.22
N ILE A 78 12.91 -5.95 -36.48
CA ILE A 78 14.37 -5.92 -36.71
C ILE A 78 15.00 -7.29 -36.42
N SER A 79 14.58 -7.98 -35.36
CA SER A 79 15.10 -9.32 -35.02
C SER A 79 14.81 -10.39 -36.09
N GLN A 80 13.70 -10.24 -36.83
CA GLN A 80 13.31 -11.15 -37.91
C GLN A 80 14.05 -10.86 -39.21
N GLN A 81 14.43 -9.60 -39.45
CA GLN A 81 15.14 -9.19 -40.66
C GLN A 81 16.66 -9.36 -40.53
N GLU A 82 17.21 -9.24 -39.31
CA GLU A 82 18.66 -9.32 -39.08
C GLU A 82 19.02 -10.20 -37.87
N PRO A 83 19.42 -11.46 -38.09
CA PRO A 83 19.74 -12.40 -37.00
C PRO A 83 21.00 -12.02 -36.21
N GLU A 84 21.92 -11.24 -36.78
CA GLU A 84 23.11 -10.75 -36.06
C GLU A 84 22.77 -9.79 -34.91
N ARG A 85 21.65 -9.06 -35.00
CA ARG A 85 21.16 -8.15 -33.96
C ARG A 85 20.24 -8.82 -32.93
N GLN A 86 20.00 -10.13 -33.02
CA GLN A 86 19.13 -10.84 -32.08
C GLN A 86 19.66 -10.76 -30.64
N GLN A 87 20.98 -10.80 -30.43
CA GLN A 87 21.59 -10.69 -29.10
C GLN A 87 21.47 -9.28 -28.49
N SER A 88 21.65 -8.22 -29.28
CA SER A 88 21.48 -6.84 -28.79
C SER A 88 20.01 -6.53 -28.48
N ILE A 89 19.07 -7.06 -29.27
CA ILE A 89 17.64 -6.92 -28.98
C ILE A 89 17.25 -7.66 -27.71
N LEU A 90 17.80 -8.85 -27.47
CA LEU A 90 17.55 -9.58 -26.23
C LEU A 90 18.07 -8.84 -25.00
N SER A 91 19.27 -8.24 -25.06
CA SER A 91 19.81 -7.47 -23.94
C SER A 91 18.97 -6.23 -23.63
N ILE A 92 18.42 -5.57 -24.65
CA ILE A 92 17.46 -4.46 -24.48
C ILE A 92 16.20 -4.95 -23.77
N LEU A 93 15.63 -6.09 -24.17
CA LEU A 93 14.44 -6.66 -23.53
C LEU A 93 14.67 -7.13 -22.09
N GLU A 94 15.85 -7.67 -21.79
CA GLU A 94 16.23 -8.02 -20.42
C GLU A 94 16.40 -6.78 -19.55
N ASN A 95 16.98 -5.72 -20.10
CA ASN A 95 17.13 -4.44 -19.41
C ASN A 95 15.77 -3.77 -19.15
N THR A 96 14.83 -3.83 -20.11
CA THR A 96 13.47 -3.30 -19.91
C THR A 96 12.70 -4.08 -18.85
N LEU A 97 12.77 -5.42 -18.87
CA LEU A 97 12.17 -6.27 -17.84
C LEU A 97 12.74 -5.97 -16.44
N THR A 98 14.05 -5.74 -16.36
CA THR A 98 14.74 -5.38 -15.12
C THR A 98 14.28 -4.01 -14.62
N ASN A 99 14.08 -3.04 -15.52
CA ASN A 99 13.59 -1.71 -15.15
C ASN A 99 12.13 -1.74 -14.69
N TRP A 100 11.25 -2.49 -15.37
CA TRP A 100 9.88 -2.71 -14.91
C TRP A 100 9.87 -3.36 -13.53
N SER A 101 10.69 -4.39 -13.33
CA SER A 101 10.83 -5.05 -12.03
C SER A 101 11.21 -4.08 -10.92
N LYS A 102 12.15 -3.16 -11.17
CA LYS A 102 12.56 -2.13 -10.21
C LYS A 102 11.43 -1.13 -9.93
N GLN A 103 10.75 -0.64 -10.97
CA GLN A 103 9.62 0.29 -10.82
C GLN A 103 8.48 -0.33 -10.02
N ILE A 104 8.10 -1.57 -10.33
CA ILE A 104 7.05 -2.30 -9.62
C ILE A 104 7.45 -2.51 -8.16
N LYS A 105 8.70 -2.94 -7.89
CA LYS A 105 9.18 -3.09 -6.51
C LYS A 105 9.15 -1.77 -5.75
N GLN A 106 9.54 -0.67 -6.37
CA GLN A 106 9.44 0.67 -5.76
C GLN A 106 7.99 1.03 -5.41
N LEU A 107 7.03 0.71 -6.28
CA LEU A 107 5.60 0.97 -6.03
C LEU A 107 5.00 0.05 -4.96
N LEU A 108 5.45 -1.20 -4.88
CA LEU A 108 5.07 -2.12 -3.82
C LEU A 108 5.65 -1.68 -2.47
N GLN A 109 6.90 -1.23 -2.46
CA GLN A 109 7.63 -0.70 -1.30
C GLN A 109 7.23 0.71 -0.91
N GLU A 110 6.59 1.46 -1.81
CA GLU A 110 5.89 2.68 -1.45
C GLU A 110 4.77 2.23 -0.52
N GLU A 111 5.12 2.18 0.78
CA GLU A 111 4.16 2.12 1.84
C GLU A 111 3.14 3.22 1.55
N LEU A 112 1.91 3.03 2.03
CA LEU A 112 0.98 4.14 2.14
C LEU A 112 1.69 5.20 2.97
N LYS A 113 2.41 6.11 2.26
CA LYS A 113 3.16 7.17 2.88
C LYS A 113 2.13 7.84 3.76
N PRO A 114 2.50 8.16 4.99
CA PRO A 114 1.59 8.88 5.81
C PRO A 114 1.36 10.24 5.13
N LEU A 115 0.29 10.36 4.34
CA LEU A 115 -0.28 11.62 3.86
C LEU A 115 -0.61 12.55 5.05
N PHE A 116 -0.50 12.02 6.28
CA PHE A 116 -0.51 12.69 7.58
C PHE A 116 0.48 13.86 7.76
N TYR A 117 1.39 14.15 6.82
CA TYR A 117 2.16 15.41 6.90
C TYR A 117 1.39 16.65 6.41
N GLY A 118 0.20 16.48 5.84
CA GLY A 118 -0.77 17.56 5.63
C GLY A 118 -2.03 17.28 6.46
N ARG A 119 -2.45 18.23 7.31
CA ARG A 119 -3.63 18.12 8.19
C ARG A 119 -4.98 17.95 7.46
N GLU A 120 -4.97 17.79 6.14
CA GLU A 120 -6.15 17.87 5.27
C GLU A 120 -6.77 16.49 4.93
N GLN A 121 -6.11 15.37 5.27
CA GLN A 121 -6.61 14.00 4.96
C GLN A 121 -6.59 13.05 6.17
N ASN A 122 -7.22 13.47 7.27
CA ASN A 122 -7.24 12.72 8.54
C ASN A 122 -8.63 12.15 8.88
N SER A 123 -9.42 11.72 7.90
CA SER A 123 -10.70 11.02 8.14
C SER A 123 -10.61 9.52 7.84
N ILE A 124 -11.46 8.71 8.49
CA ILE A 124 -11.65 7.30 8.14
C ILE A 124 -12.11 7.15 6.69
N LYS A 125 -12.89 8.12 6.17
CA LYS A 125 -13.27 8.15 4.75
C LYS A 125 -12.04 8.29 3.84
N ASP A 126 -11.08 9.11 4.22
CA ASP A 126 -9.86 9.33 3.43
C ASP A 126 -9.00 8.06 3.44
N GLN A 127 -8.93 7.34 4.58
CA GLN A 127 -8.25 6.03 4.63
C GLN A 127 -8.91 5.01 3.69
N VAL A 128 -10.24 4.97 3.62
CA VAL A 128 -10.97 4.10 2.68
C VAL A 128 -10.64 4.48 1.23
N GLN A 129 -10.64 5.77 0.90
CA GLN A 129 -10.29 6.26 -0.44
C GLN A 129 -8.84 5.95 -0.81
N LEU A 130 -7.93 6.07 0.15
CA LEU A 130 -6.52 5.78 -0.03
C LEU A 130 -6.27 4.30 -0.34
N TRP A 131 -6.93 3.38 0.38
CA TRP A 131 -6.88 1.95 0.06
C TRP A 131 -7.51 1.63 -1.29
N THR A 132 -8.64 2.28 -1.61
CA THR A 132 -9.32 2.13 -2.90
C THR A 132 -8.41 2.59 -4.06
N SER A 133 -7.76 3.74 -3.89
CA SER A 133 -6.79 4.28 -4.85
C SER A 133 -5.60 3.34 -5.03
N ARG A 134 -5.06 2.77 -3.95
CA ARG A 134 -3.98 1.76 -4.02
C ARG A 134 -4.41 0.52 -4.79
N ILE A 135 -5.60 -0.02 -4.52
CA ILE A 135 -6.14 -1.19 -5.23
C ILE A 135 -6.27 -0.89 -6.72
N ASN A 136 -6.84 0.27 -7.08
CA ASN A 136 -6.97 0.70 -8.47
C ASN A 136 -5.61 0.83 -9.17
N LYS A 137 -4.61 1.43 -8.52
CA LYS A 137 -3.23 1.53 -9.05
C LYS A 137 -2.62 0.15 -9.32
N LEU A 138 -2.74 -0.78 -8.37
CA LEU A 138 -2.22 -2.14 -8.53
C LEU A 138 -2.98 -2.94 -9.59
N ASN A 139 -4.30 -2.79 -9.69
CA ASN A 139 -5.10 -3.43 -10.73
C ASN A 139 -4.76 -2.89 -12.13
N ASN A 140 -4.57 -1.57 -12.26
CA ASN A 140 -4.10 -0.97 -13.52
C ASN A 140 -2.74 -1.54 -13.94
N LEU A 141 -1.83 -1.75 -12.97
CA LEU A 141 -0.55 -2.42 -13.24
C LEU A 141 -0.73 -3.86 -13.75
N ILE A 142 -1.63 -4.64 -13.14
CA ILE A 142 -1.92 -6.00 -13.62
C ILE A 142 -2.41 -5.95 -15.07
N VAL A 143 -3.36 -5.05 -15.38
CA VAL A 143 -3.88 -4.87 -16.75
C VAL A 143 -2.77 -4.50 -17.74
N GLN A 144 -1.85 -3.62 -17.36
CA GLN A 144 -0.71 -3.26 -18.20
C GLN A 144 0.24 -4.44 -18.43
N LEU A 145 0.50 -5.24 -17.40
CA LEU A 145 1.31 -6.45 -17.48
C LEU A 145 0.65 -7.59 -18.28
N ASP A 146 -0.68 -7.58 -18.37
CA ASP A 146 -1.47 -8.50 -19.18
C ASP A 146 -1.71 -8.01 -20.62
N SER A 147 -1.20 -6.84 -20.97
CA SER A 147 -1.29 -6.33 -22.34
C SER A 147 -0.64 -7.28 -23.35
N PRO A 148 -1.20 -7.41 -24.58
CA PRO A 148 -0.68 -8.34 -25.59
C PRO A 148 0.79 -8.07 -25.90
N PHE A 149 1.17 -6.80 -25.88
CA PHE A 149 2.54 -6.32 -26.02
C PHE A 149 3.50 -6.96 -24.99
N VAL A 150 3.17 -6.88 -23.68
CA VAL A 150 4.02 -7.43 -22.62
C VAL A 150 4.07 -8.95 -22.71
N GLN A 151 2.94 -9.58 -23.07
CA GLN A 151 2.89 -11.02 -23.28
C GLN A 151 3.82 -11.48 -24.42
N ASP A 152 3.95 -10.70 -25.49
CA ASP A 152 4.84 -11.05 -26.60
C ASP A 152 6.32 -10.85 -26.24
N VAL A 153 6.66 -9.83 -25.44
CA VAL A 153 7.99 -9.67 -24.83
C VAL A 153 8.34 -10.91 -23.99
N LEU A 154 7.43 -11.33 -23.10
CA LEU A 154 7.64 -12.49 -22.24
C LEU A 154 7.79 -13.79 -23.04
N LYS A 155 6.99 -13.99 -24.10
CA LYS A 155 7.11 -15.16 -24.99
C LYS A 155 8.46 -15.20 -25.69
N ASN A 156 8.96 -14.05 -26.19
CA ASN A 156 10.26 -13.99 -26.84
C ASN A 156 11.41 -14.26 -25.85
N LEU A 157 11.34 -13.71 -24.64
CA LEU A 157 12.33 -14.00 -23.59
C LEU A 157 12.28 -15.49 -23.15
N ALA A 158 11.09 -16.09 -23.10
CA ALA A 158 10.92 -17.50 -22.79
C ALA A 158 11.52 -18.42 -23.88
N ARG A 159 11.31 -18.11 -25.16
CA ARG A 159 11.93 -18.84 -26.29
C ARG A 159 13.45 -18.84 -26.21
N ASN A 160 14.03 -17.72 -25.78
CA ASN A 160 15.48 -17.56 -25.65
C ASN A 160 16.03 -17.97 -24.27
N ARG A 161 15.22 -18.61 -23.40
CA ARG A 161 15.60 -19.10 -22.07
C ARG A 161 16.25 -18.04 -21.16
N SER A 162 15.74 -16.81 -21.20
CA SER A 162 16.26 -15.72 -20.37
C SER A 162 16.09 -16.01 -18.87
N PRO A 163 17.13 -15.82 -18.03
CA PRO A 163 17.05 -16.09 -16.59
C PRO A 163 16.14 -15.11 -15.83
N TYR A 164 15.92 -13.91 -16.38
CA TYR A 164 15.15 -12.84 -15.73
C TYR A 164 13.63 -13.08 -15.71
N LEU A 165 13.14 -14.01 -16.54
CA LEU A 165 11.71 -14.34 -16.65
C LEU A 165 11.13 -14.84 -15.31
N SER A 166 11.87 -15.70 -14.60
CA SER A 166 11.45 -16.29 -13.32
C SER A 166 11.18 -15.21 -12.27
N SER A 167 12.18 -14.35 -12.05
CA SER A 167 12.12 -13.20 -11.15
C SER A 167 10.96 -12.24 -11.48
N PHE A 168 10.68 -12.03 -12.77
CA PHE A 168 9.56 -11.18 -13.17
C PHE A 168 8.19 -11.81 -12.89
N MET A 169 8.06 -13.13 -13.07
CA MET A 169 6.83 -13.85 -12.73
C MET A 169 6.56 -13.83 -11.22
N ASP A 170 7.61 -13.94 -10.40
CA ASP A 170 7.49 -13.80 -8.95
C ASP A 170 6.98 -12.42 -8.55
N ILE A 171 7.47 -11.36 -9.20
CA ILE A 171 6.98 -9.99 -9.00
C ILE A 171 5.50 -9.87 -9.40
N LYS A 172 5.09 -10.46 -10.52
CA LYS A 172 3.69 -10.45 -10.94
C LYS A 172 2.78 -11.11 -9.90
N LEU A 173 3.21 -12.25 -9.34
CA LEU A 173 2.49 -12.91 -8.24
C LEU A 173 2.46 -12.05 -6.97
N GLU A 174 3.55 -11.35 -6.66
CA GLU A 174 3.63 -10.42 -5.54
C GLU A 174 2.62 -9.27 -5.67
N ILE A 175 2.42 -8.72 -6.88
CA ILE A 175 1.39 -7.70 -7.14
C ILE A 175 0.00 -8.25 -6.82
N SER A 176 -0.35 -9.44 -7.34
CA SER A 176 -1.65 -10.05 -7.07
C SER A 176 -1.86 -10.30 -5.57
N ARG A 177 -0.84 -10.79 -4.85
CA ARG A 177 -0.90 -10.92 -3.39
C ARG A 177 -1.14 -9.57 -2.72
N SER A 178 -0.40 -8.54 -3.12
CA SER A 178 -0.53 -7.18 -2.60
C SER A 178 -1.93 -6.61 -2.78
N VAL A 179 -2.59 -6.85 -3.93
CA VAL A 179 -4.01 -6.50 -4.15
C VAL A 179 -4.89 -7.19 -3.12
N THR A 180 -4.79 -8.51 -2.97
CA THR A 180 -5.63 -9.24 -1.99
C THR A 180 -5.37 -8.78 -0.54
N HIS A 181 -4.15 -8.36 -0.22
CA HIS A 181 -3.85 -7.78 1.09
C HIS A 181 -4.49 -6.40 1.26
N ALA A 182 -4.42 -5.55 0.23
CA ALA A 182 -5.04 -4.22 0.24
C ALA A 182 -6.57 -4.31 0.33
N GLU A 183 -7.21 -5.25 -0.37
CA GLU A 183 -8.67 -5.50 -0.28
C GLU A 183 -9.10 -5.93 1.12
N ARG A 184 -8.34 -6.82 1.76
CA ARG A 184 -8.60 -7.21 3.16
C ARG A 184 -8.47 -6.03 4.10
N ASN A 185 -7.43 -5.21 3.94
CA ASN A 185 -7.24 -4.01 4.76
C ASN A 185 -8.35 -2.97 4.54
N LEU A 186 -8.78 -2.77 3.29
CA LEU A 186 -9.93 -1.94 2.95
C LEU A 186 -11.19 -2.45 3.67
N SER A 187 -11.44 -3.76 3.64
CA SER A 187 -12.56 -4.37 4.35
C SER A 187 -12.53 -4.03 5.84
N PHE A 188 -11.39 -4.19 6.52
CA PHE A 188 -11.24 -3.83 7.93
C PHE A 188 -11.56 -2.35 8.20
N VAL A 189 -10.96 -1.41 7.47
CA VAL A 189 -11.23 0.04 7.71
C VAL A 189 -12.68 0.40 7.38
N SER A 190 -13.25 -0.21 6.33
CA SER A 190 -14.63 0.06 5.94
C SER A 190 -15.64 -0.29 7.04
N THR A 191 -15.32 -1.25 7.93
CA THR A 191 -16.19 -1.59 9.07
C THR A 191 -16.32 -0.47 10.11
N LEU A 192 -15.38 0.48 10.14
CA LEU A 192 -15.44 1.65 11.03
C LEU A 192 -16.32 2.77 10.48
N SER A 193 -16.47 2.84 9.15
CA SER A 193 -17.17 3.94 8.47
C SER A 193 -18.64 4.13 8.92
N PRO A 194 -19.46 3.07 9.11
CA PRO A 194 -20.82 3.22 9.60
C PRO A 194 -20.91 3.84 11.00
N TRP A 195 -20.01 3.45 11.91
CA TRP A 195 -20.00 3.97 13.29
C TRP A 195 -19.62 5.44 13.35
N ILE A 196 -18.58 5.83 12.60
CA ILE A 196 -18.16 7.23 12.46
C ILE A 196 -19.28 8.06 11.83
N PHE A 197 -19.94 7.54 10.80
CA PHE A 197 -21.06 8.21 10.15
C PHE A 197 -22.22 8.46 11.13
N GLN A 198 -22.58 7.46 11.95
CA GLN A 198 -23.60 7.59 12.99
C GLN A 198 -23.20 8.65 14.03
N ILE A 199 -21.97 8.61 14.54
CA ILE A 199 -21.45 9.59 15.52
C ILE A 199 -21.47 11.03 14.96
N ASN A 200 -21.11 11.20 13.69
CA ASN A 200 -21.05 12.52 13.05
C ASN A 200 -22.44 13.09 12.74
N ASN A 201 -23.44 12.25 12.47
CA ASN A 201 -24.79 12.68 12.08
C ASN A 201 -25.79 12.72 13.24
N SER A 202 -25.54 12.01 14.35
CA SER A 202 -26.42 12.03 15.52
C SER A 202 -26.38 13.39 16.22
N ASN A 203 -27.54 14.03 16.39
CA ASN A 203 -27.69 15.26 17.17
C ASN A 203 -27.95 15.00 18.65
N ASN A 204 -28.35 13.77 19.01
CA ASN A 204 -28.62 13.36 20.38
C ASN A 204 -27.34 12.86 21.05
N LEU A 205 -26.97 13.45 22.19
CA LEU A 205 -25.79 13.04 22.96
C LEU A 205 -25.82 11.55 23.34
N ASN A 206 -26.97 11.07 23.82
CA ASN A 206 -27.12 9.69 24.28
C ASN A 206 -26.86 8.66 23.16
N GLU A 207 -27.23 8.98 21.92
CA GLU A 207 -26.94 8.13 20.76
C GLU A 207 -25.44 8.09 20.48
N ILE A 208 -24.78 9.26 20.47
CA ILE A 208 -23.32 9.34 20.29
C ILE A 208 -22.61 8.48 21.35
N LEU A 209 -22.99 8.62 22.62
CA LEU A 209 -22.41 7.87 23.72
C LEU A 209 -22.64 6.36 23.61
N LEU A 210 -23.78 5.93 23.07
CA LEU A 210 -24.11 4.52 22.83
C LEU A 210 -23.26 3.90 21.71
N HIS A 211 -22.89 4.69 20.69
CA HIS A 211 -22.10 4.20 19.56
C HIS A 211 -20.60 4.07 19.88
N LEU A 212 -20.06 4.83 20.84
CA LEU A 212 -18.62 4.80 21.19
C LEU A 212 -18.11 3.42 21.66
N PRO A 213 -18.79 2.68 22.57
CA PRO A 213 -18.37 1.31 22.93
C PRO A 213 -18.37 0.35 21.73
N SER A 214 -19.31 0.51 20.80
CA SER A 214 -19.43 -0.33 19.61
C SER A 214 -18.29 -0.05 18.60
N LEU A 215 -17.94 1.23 18.43
CA LEU A 215 -16.75 1.64 17.66
C LEU A 215 -15.46 1.08 18.27
N MET A 216 -15.32 1.12 19.60
CA MET A 216 -14.15 0.56 20.29
C MET A 216 -14.07 -0.96 20.15
N HIS A 217 -15.23 -1.65 20.19
CA HIS A 217 -15.28 -3.09 19.96
C HIS A 217 -14.80 -3.45 18.55
N THR A 218 -15.24 -2.71 17.52
CA THR A 218 -14.79 -2.97 16.14
C THR A 218 -13.30 -2.68 15.97
N LEU A 219 -12.77 -1.61 16.57
CA LEU A 219 -11.32 -1.37 16.61
C LEU A 219 -10.54 -2.51 17.25
N PHE A 220 -11.05 -3.05 18.36
CA PHE A 220 -10.44 -4.20 19.03
C PHE A 220 -10.43 -5.46 18.14
N LEU A 221 -11.53 -5.74 17.44
CA LEU A 221 -11.60 -6.85 16.48
C LEU A 221 -10.64 -6.66 15.30
N ILE A 222 -10.51 -5.43 14.79
CA ILE A 222 -9.55 -5.11 13.73
C ILE A 222 -8.12 -5.37 14.23
N TRP A 223 -7.77 -4.92 15.43
CA TRP A 223 -6.46 -5.18 16.03
C TRP A 223 -6.19 -6.67 16.23
N GLN A 224 -7.20 -7.45 16.61
CA GLN A 224 -7.05 -8.89 16.86
C GLN A 224 -6.90 -9.71 15.58
N HIS A 225 -7.58 -9.34 14.49
CA HIS A 225 -7.69 -10.17 13.28
C HIS A 225 -6.92 -9.64 12.07
N SER A 226 -6.55 -8.35 12.03
CA SER A 226 -5.83 -7.77 10.89
C SER A 226 -4.32 -7.90 11.04
N HIS A 227 -3.65 -8.50 10.06
CA HIS A 227 -2.18 -8.56 10.04
C HIS A 227 -1.52 -7.17 9.94
N TYR A 228 -2.12 -6.26 9.18
CA TYR A 228 -1.57 -4.92 8.95
C TYR A 228 -1.83 -4.00 10.15
N TYR A 229 -3.06 -3.96 10.64
CA TYR A 229 -3.43 -3.10 11.78
C TYR A 229 -3.03 -3.68 13.14
N HIS A 230 -2.59 -4.94 13.22
CA HIS A 230 -1.97 -5.46 14.43
C HIS A 230 -0.60 -4.83 14.69
N GLN A 231 0.07 -4.25 13.68
CA GLN A 231 1.35 -3.57 13.90
C GLN A 231 1.17 -2.31 14.76
N LYS A 232 2.01 -2.13 15.79
CA LYS A 232 1.93 -1.02 16.74
C LYS A 232 1.81 0.35 16.06
N ASP A 233 2.66 0.61 15.06
CA ASP A 233 2.71 1.90 14.38
C ASP A 233 1.44 2.15 13.54
N LYS A 234 0.97 1.13 12.82
CA LYS A 234 -0.24 1.21 11.98
C LYS A 234 -1.51 1.32 12.82
N PHE A 235 -1.57 0.61 13.95
CA PHE A 235 -2.68 0.73 14.90
C PHE A 235 -2.72 2.12 15.55
N SER A 236 -1.56 2.65 15.95
CA SER A 236 -1.45 4.00 16.50
C SER A 236 -1.94 5.06 15.51
N GLN A 237 -1.62 4.92 14.22
CA GLN A 237 -2.11 5.81 13.16
C GLN A 237 -3.63 5.72 12.98
N LEU A 238 -4.19 4.50 13.02
CA LEU A 238 -5.64 4.31 12.94
C LEU A 238 -6.37 4.96 14.13
N LEU A 239 -5.84 4.77 15.34
CA LEU A 239 -6.38 5.40 16.55
C LEU A 239 -6.27 6.93 16.51
N GLU A 240 -5.19 7.47 15.95
CA GLU A 240 -5.01 8.91 15.78
C GLU A 240 -6.12 9.50 14.90
N VAL A 241 -6.43 8.85 13.78
CA VAL A 241 -7.53 9.26 12.90
C VAL A 241 -8.88 9.20 13.61
N VAL A 242 -9.20 8.08 14.27
CA VAL A 242 -10.48 7.96 15.00
C VAL A 242 -10.60 9.00 16.11
N SER A 243 -9.55 9.21 16.89
CA SER A 243 -9.58 10.20 17.97
C SER A 243 -9.72 11.63 17.43
N SER A 244 -9.10 11.93 16.28
CA SER A 244 -9.20 13.22 15.62
C SER A 244 -10.61 13.51 15.14
N GLU A 245 -11.31 12.50 14.59
CA GLU A 245 -12.72 12.65 14.19
C GLU A 245 -13.65 12.90 15.38
N ILE A 246 -13.42 12.23 16.51
CA ILE A 246 -14.21 12.44 17.72
C ILE A 246 -13.99 13.85 18.28
N VAL A 247 -12.74 14.31 18.30
CA VAL A 247 -12.39 15.67 18.70
C VAL A 247 -13.03 16.70 17.76
N LEU A 248 -13.02 16.44 16.45
CA LEU A 248 -13.68 17.29 15.46
C LEU A 248 -15.19 17.37 15.73
N ARG A 249 -15.84 16.24 16.02
CA ARG A 249 -17.26 16.20 16.35
C ARG A 249 -17.57 16.98 17.63
N SER A 250 -16.78 16.81 18.68
CA SER A 250 -16.91 17.58 19.93
C SER A 250 -16.77 19.09 19.69
N LYS A 251 -15.82 19.51 18.84
CA LYS A 251 -15.66 20.92 18.45
C LYS A 251 -16.86 21.45 17.66
N GLN A 252 -17.46 20.66 16.78
CA GLN A 252 -18.66 21.05 16.03
C GLN A 252 -19.87 21.28 16.96
N ILE A 253 -20.06 20.44 17.96
CA ILE A 253 -21.12 20.61 18.97
C ILE A 253 -20.98 21.96 19.69
N ILE A 254 -19.74 22.29 20.09
CA ILE A 254 -19.42 23.58 20.73
C ILE A 254 -19.67 24.73 19.75
N ALA A 255 -19.14 24.66 18.52
CA ALA A 255 -19.27 25.73 17.52
C ALA A 255 -20.74 26.03 17.16
N ASN A 256 -21.57 25.01 16.99
CA ASN A 256 -23.00 25.16 16.71
C ASN A 256 -23.73 25.89 17.85
N SER A 257 -23.37 25.58 19.11
CA SER A 257 -23.96 26.25 20.27
C SER A 257 -23.58 27.74 20.34
N ILE A 258 -22.33 28.09 20.01
CA ILE A 258 -21.83 29.47 19.98
C ILE A 258 -22.52 30.28 18.87
N SER A 259 -22.64 29.70 17.67
CA SER A 259 -23.29 30.34 16.53
C SER A 259 -24.77 30.64 16.81
N SER A 260 -25.46 29.75 17.53
CA SER A 260 -26.87 29.91 17.90
C SER A 260 -27.15 30.96 18.97
N LYS A 261 -26.12 31.62 19.56
CA LYS A 261 -26.24 32.59 20.67
C LYS A 261 -27.14 32.11 21.83
N SER A 262 -27.18 30.79 22.06
CA SER A 262 -28.00 30.18 23.10
C SER A 262 -27.32 30.31 24.47
N THR A 263 -28.09 30.46 25.55
CA THR A 263 -27.62 30.37 26.95
C THR A 263 -27.07 28.98 27.32
N ASN A 264 -27.12 28.01 26.40
CA ASN A 264 -26.75 26.61 26.61
C ASN A 264 -25.28 26.27 26.28
N THR A 265 -24.39 27.25 26.09
CA THR A 265 -22.96 27.00 25.78
C THR A 265 -22.24 26.22 26.89
N SER A 266 -22.64 26.38 28.16
CA SER A 266 -22.11 25.58 29.26
C SER A 266 -22.55 24.11 29.17
N MET A 267 -23.77 23.84 28.69
CA MET A 267 -24.28 22.49 28.51
C MET A 267 -23.57 21.78 27.35
N SER A 268 -23.44 22.44 26.19
CA SER A 268 -22.73 21.87 25.04
C SER A 268 -21.25 21.58 25.32
N LEU A 269 -20.61 22.37 26.17
CA LEU A 269 -19.25 22.10 26.64
C LEU A 269 -19.18 20.86 27.53
N LYS A 270 -20.14 20.68 28.45
CA LYS A 270 -20.26 19.45 29.25
C LYS A 270 -20.54 18.23 28.36
N ASP A 271 -21.40 18.38 27.35
CA ASP A 271 -21.73 17.33 26.39
C ASP A 271 -20.48 16.90 25.61
N ALA A 272 -19.72 17.86 25.06
CA ALA A 272 -18.46 17.61 24.35
C ALA A 272 -17.40 16.93 25.24
N LEU A 273 -17.26 17.36 26.49
CA LEU A 273 -16.38 16.70 27.47
C LEU A 273 -16.85 15.29 27.79
N SER A 274 -18.16 15.05 27.89
CA SER A 274 -18.71 13.72 28.16
C SER A 274 -18.39 12.72 27.04
N ILE A 275 -18.44 13.15 25.77
CA ILE A 275 -18.08 12.34 24.60
C ILE A 275 -16.60 11.93 24.68
N CYS A 276 -15.72 12.90 24.90
CA CYS A 276 -14.28 12.64 25.00
C CYS A 276 -13.94 11.76 26.21
N ALA A 277 -14.63 11.97 27.34
CA ALA A 277 -14.45 11.17 28.56
C ALA A 277 -14.93 9.72 28.36
N MET A 278 -16.09 9.51 27.74
CA MET A 278 -16.63 8.19 27.44
C MET A 278 -15.77 7.42 26.44
N PHE A 279 -15.28 8.09 25.38
CA PHE A 279 -14.33 7.49 24.45
C PHE A 279 -13.03 7.08 25.16
N ARG A 280 -12.51 7.94 26.05
CA ARG A 280 -11.31 7.63 26.82
C ARG A 280 -11.52 6.47 27.80
N GLY A 281 -12.67 6.42 28.48
CA GLY A 281 -13.03 5.34 29.39
C GLY A 281 -13.10 4.00 28.66
N THR A 282 -13.92 3.95 27.61
CA THR A 282 -14.06 2.75 26.77
C THR A 282 -12.72 2.30 26.16
N TYR A 283 -11.88 3.24 25.72
CA TYR A 283 -10.52 2.92 25.25
C TYR A 283 -9.68 2.20 26.32
N LEU A 284 -9.70 2.69 27.56
CA LEU A 284 -8.93 2.08 28.66
C LEU A 284 -9.44 0.68 29.01
N ASP A 285 -10.76 0.48 29.00
CA ASP A 285 -11.36 -0.84 29.22
C ASP A 285 -10.92 -1.86 28.17
N TYR A 286 -10.89 -1.45 26.89
CA TYR A 286 -10.42 -2.31 25.81
C TYR A 286 -8.91 -2.52 25.80
N LYS A 287 -8.14 -1.50 26.23
CA LYS A 287 -6.70 -1.64 26.45
C LYS A 287 -6.41 -2.70 27.50
N GLU A 288 -7.10 -2.70 28.64
CA GLU A 288 -6.93 -3.72 29.68
C GLU A 288 -7.24 -5.12 29.14
N LYS A 289 -8.31 -5.28 28.35
CA LYS A 289 -8.63 -6.54 27.67
C LYS A 289 -7.52 -6.98 26.70
N ALA A 290 -6.98 -6.04 25.93
CA ALA A 290 -5.90 -6.33 24.98
C ALA A 290 -4.60 -6.69 25.68
N ASP A 291 -4.26 -6.01 26.77
CA ASP A 291 -3.10 -6.31 27.61
C ASP A 291 -3.26 -7.70 28.24
N GLY A 292 -4.45 -8.05 28.73
CA GLY A 292 -4.77 -9.40 29.23
C GLY A 292 -4.65 -10.49 28.16
N LEU A 293 -5.08 -10.21 26.92
CA LEU A 293 -4.85 -11.13 25.80
C LEU A 293 -3.35 -11.27 25.48
N ASN A 294 -2.62 -10.17 25.40
CA ASN A 294 -1.18 -10.17 25.16
C ASN A 294 -0.45 -10.99 26.25
N SER A 295 -0.80 -10.82 27.52
CA SER A 295 -0.27 -11.61 28.63
C SER A 295 -0.58 -13.11 28.51
N LYS A 296 -1.76 -13.49 27.98
CA LYS A 296 -2.14 -14.89 27.76
C LYS A 296 -1.35 -15.55 26.62
N TYR A 297 -1.02 -14.80 25.57
CA TYR A 297 -0.25 -15.30 24.43
C TYR A 297 1.27 -15.21 24.63
N MET A 298 1.74 -14.44 25.62
CA MET A 298 3.11 -14.53 26.13
C MET A 298 3.27 -15.85 26.90
N ILE A 299 3.48 -16.96 26.18
CA ILE A 299 4.11 -18.13 26.79
C ILE A 299 5.45 -17.64 27.35
N PRO A 300 5.72 -17.76 28.66
CA PRO A 300 7.02 -17.36 29.17
C PRO A 300 8.06 -18.20 28.43
N GLU A 301 9.07 -17.54 27.86
CA GLU A 301 10.33 -18.21 27.58
C GLU A 301 10.73 -18.89 28.90
N LYS A 302 10.43 -20.19 29.05
CA LYS A 302 11.10 -20.99 30.06
C LYS A 302 12.57 -20.79 29.74
N LYS A 303 13.30 -20.10 30.62
CA LYS A 303 14.76 -19.99 30.57
C LYS A 303 15.31 -21.35 30.19
N ILE A 304 15.72 -21.51 28.93
CA ILE A 304 16.40 -22.72 28.50
C ILE A 304 17.77 -22.59 29.13
N ASP A 305 18.01 -23.36 30.19
CA ASP A 305 19.33 -23.52 30.78
C ASP A 305 20.31 -23.89 29.65
N PRO A 306 21.37 -23.12 29.41
CA PRO A 306 22.33 -23.41 28.34
C PRO A 306 23.03 -24.77 28.53
N SER A 307 22.95 -25.35 29.73
CA SER A 307 23.46 -26.70 30.05
C SER A 307 22.58 -27.85 29.53
N ARG A 308 21.40 -27.57 28.95
CA ARG A 308 20.49 -28.60 28.40
C ARG A 308 20.39 -28.62 26.88
N MET A 309 21.28 -27.91 26.15
CA MET A 309 21.40 -28.08 24.70
C MET A 309 21.98 -29.46 24.36
N VAL A 310 21.12 -30.48 24.33
CA VAL A 310 21.40 -31.71 23.60
C VAL A 310 21.02 -31.45 22.15
N ILE A 311 22.03 -31.37 21.28
CA ILE A 311 21.86 -31.29 19.83
C ILE A 311 21.19 -32.59 19.41
N TRP A 312 19.94 -32.52 18.95
CA TRP A 312 19.27 -33.66 18.34
C TRP A 312 20.04 -34.05 17.08
N HIS A 313 20.83 -35.13 17.15
CA HIS A 313 21.21 -35.84 15.94
C HIS A 313 19.92 -36.42 15.34
N VAL A 314 19.56 -35.90 14.17
CA VAL A 314 18.45 -36.41 13.36
C VAL A 314 18.81 -37.83 12.93
N ASN A 315 18.06 -38.82 13.44
CA ASN A 315 18.17 -40.22 13.02
C ASN A 315 17.41 -40.38 11.68
N PRO A 316 18.04 -40.84 10.58
CA PRO A 316 17.41 -40.80 9.25
C PRO A 316 16.41 -41.93 8.95
N TYR A 317 16.17 -42.87 9.87
CA TYR A 317 15.25 -43.98 9.63
C TYR A 317 14.43 -44.36 10.88
N GLY A 318 13.10 -44.35 10.71
CA GLY A 318 12.09 -45.24 11.33
C GLY A 318 11.97 -45.33 12.85
N GLU A 319 10.92 -44.73 13.41
CA GLU A 319 9.79 -45.43 14.07
C GLU A 319 8.79 -44.40 14.63
N ASN A 320 7.51 -44.58 14.33
CA ASN A 320 6.43 -43.71 14.81
C ASN A 320 6.17 -44.02 16.29
N ASP A 321 6.54 -43.10 17.17
CA ASP A 321 6.20 -43.16 18.59
C ASP A 321 4.69 -42.86 18.77
N PRO A 322 3.86 -43.78 19.30
CA PRO A 322 2.41 -43.67 19.26
C PRO A 322 1.79 -42.71 20.30
N ASN A 323 2.61 -41.98 21.07
CA ASN A 323 2.14 -41.07 22.13
C ASN A 323 2.44 -39.59 21.86
N LYS A 324 2.51 -39.17 20.60
CA LYS A 324 2.64 -37.75 20.27
C LYS A 324 1.26 -37.11 20.24
N ASP A 325 0.89 -36.48 21.36
CA ASP A 325 -0.34 -35.70 21.52
C ASP A 325 -0.53 -34.73 20.34
N ILE A 326 -1.58 -34.98 19.57
CA ILE A 326 -2.09 -34.13 18.50
C ILE A 326 -2.80 -32.94 19.17
N SER A 327 -2.02 -31.98 19.69
CA SER A 327 -2.56 -30.69 20.15
C SER A 327 -1.67 -29.51 19.82
N SER A 328 -0.84 -29.62 18.77
CA SER A 328 -0.29 -28.44 18.10
C SER A 328 -1.21 -28.09 16.93
N SER A 329 -2.23 -27.28 17.21
CA SER A 329 -2.92 -26.51 16.18
C SER A 329 -1.85 -25.80 15.35
N ASN A 330 -1.64 -26.27 14.11
CA ASN A 330 -0.89 -25.54 13.08
C ASN A 330 -1.70 -24.30 12.70
N ASP A 331 -1.76 -23.34 13.62
CA ASP A 331 -2.32 -22.02 13.35
C ASP A 331 -1.19 -21.19 12.69
N PRO A 332 -1.25 -20.93 11.37
CA PRO A 332 -0.24 -20.11 10.69
C PRO A 332 -0.17 -18.67 11.23
N TYR A 333 -1.13 -18.29 12.08
CA TYR A 333 -1.16 -17.01 12.80
C TYR A 333 -0.38 -17.01 14.13
N ALA A 334 0.17 -18.14 14.59
CA ALA A 334 0.87 -18.24 15.88
C ALA A 334 2.24 -17.55 15.92
N VAL A 335 2.99 -17.55 14.80
CA VAL A 335 4.37 -17.01 14.73
C VAL A 335 4.39 -15.48 14.63
N LEU A 336 3.28 -14.87 14.20
CA LEU A 336 3.14 -13.42 14.01
C LEU A 336 2.65 -12.66 15.25
N ARG A 337 2.16 -13.37 16.29
CA ARG A 337 1.74 -12.77 17.56
C ARG A 337 2.96 -12.45 18.46
N LYS A 338 3.95 -11.72 17.93
CA LYS A 338 4.88 -10.97 18.78
C LYS A 338 4.09 -9.81 19.40
N SER A 339 4.22 -9.60 20.71
CA SER A 339 3.38 -8.67 21.48
C SER A 339 3.24 -7.30 20.78
N SER A 340 2.04 -6.99 20.28
CA SER A 340 1.71 -5.64 19.84
C SER A 340 1.02 -4.89 20.98
N PRO A 341 1.74 -4.04 21.73
CA PRO A 341 1.16 -3.33 22.85
C PRO A 341 0.20 -2.24 22.35
N TRP A 342 -0.95 -2.12 23.00
CA TRP A 342 -1.85 -1.00 22.76
C TRP A 342 -1.19 0.32 23.17
N PRO A 343 -1.41 1.43 22.42
CA PRO A 343 -0.78 2.71 22.72
C PRO A 343 -1.04 3.20 24.15
N PRO A 344 -0.05 3.77 24.84
CA PRO A 344 -0.26 4.35 26.16
C PRO A 344 -1.16 5.58 26.08
N ARG A 345 -1.75 5.96 27.22
CA ARG A 345 -2.66 7.13 27.36
C ARG A 345 -2.06 8.45 26.87
N ASN A 346 -0.73 8.57 26.92
CA ASN A 346 0.03 9.76 26.55
C ASN A 346 0.67 9.64 25.15
N ALA A 347 0.23 8.67 24.35
CA ALA A 347 0.73 8.50 22.98
C ALA A 347 0.36 9.70 22.10
N LYS A 348 1.17 9.93 21.06
CA LYS A 348 0.97 11.03 20.10
C LYS A 348 -0.41 10.99 19.45
N CYS A 349 -0.96 9.79 19.25
CA CYS A 349 -2.29 9.57 18.70
C CYS A 349 -3.43 10.23 19.49
N PHE A 350 -3.24 10.55 20.78
CA PHE A 350 -4.25 11.21 21.61
C PHE A 350 -3.96 12.69 21.89
N GLN A 351 -2.97 13.29 21.25
CA GLN A 351 -2.59 14.70 21.50
C GLN A 351 -3.77 15.66 21.32
N SER A 352 -4.51 15.54 20.21
CA SER A 352 -5.67 16.40 19.94
C SER A 352 -6.80 16.19 20.95
N LEU A 353 -6.94 14.97 21.50
CA LEU A 353 -7.95 14.65 22.51
C LEU A 353 -7.54 15.19 23.88
N ASN A 354 -6.29 15.00 24.27
CA ASN A 354 -5.75 15.53 25.53
C ASN A 354 -5.81 17.07 25.54
N ALA A 355 -5.47 17.72 24.42
CA ALA A 355 -5.54 19.17 24.28
C ALA A 355 -6.95 19.77 24.24
N LEU A 356 -8.01 18.95 24.08
CA LEU A 356 -9.40 19.41 24.22
C LEU A 356 -9.90 19.24 25.66
N ILE A 357 -9.42 18.22 26.37
CA ILE A 357 -9.82 17.91 27.74
C ILE A 357 -9.11 18.83 28.74
N GLU A 358 -7.85 19.16 28.48
CA GLU A 358 -7.08 20.23 29.17
C GLU A 358 -7.61 21.61 28.78
#